data_AF-A0A3B8WKG0-F1
#
_entry.id   AF-A0A3B8WKG0-F1
#
_cell.length_a   1.000
_cell.length_b   1.000
_cell.length_c   1.000
_cell.angle_alpha   90.00
_cell.angle_beta   90.00
_cell.angle_gamma   90.00
#
_symmetry.space_group_name_H-M   'P 1'
#
loop_
_entity.id
_entity.type
_entity.pdbx_description
1 polymer ?
#
loop_
_entity_poly.entity_id
_entity_poly.type
_entity_poly.pdbx_seq_one_letter_code
_entity_poly.pdbx_strand_id
1 'polypeptide(L)'
;YVPGKLFSVNPVTAENVPNLFARNERVACLFDTEAGPMAMVLVGAMIVGSVETTWAGVVAPNSGKVMQWQYHGDDAVTFEKGQEMGRFRLGSTVVLVMPKGAVKWQPNQVAEKTVQLGEAFGKLNVK
;
A
#
# COMPACT_ATOMS: atom_id res chain seq x y z
N TYR A 1 -1.52 -1.42 -11.29
CA TYR A 1 -0.86 -2.74 -11.13
C TYR A 1 0.49 -2.70 -11.83
N VAL A 2 1.52 -3.20 -11.17
CA VAL A 2 2.88 -3.30 -11.71
C VAL A 2 3.36 -4.74 -11.55
N PRO A 3 3.68 -5.45 -12.65
CA PRO A 3 4.20 -6.80 -12.59
C PRO A 3 5.58 -6.80 -11.95
N GLY A 4 5.94 -7.92 -11.31
CA GLY A 4 7.24 -8.06 -10.67
C GLY A 4 7.51 -9.49 -10.24
N LYS A 5 8.64 -9.68 -9.56
CA LYS A 5 8.99 -10.94 -8.91
C LYS A 5 8.16 -11.11 -7.64
N LEU A 6 8.26 -12.28 -7.01
CA LEU A 6 7.62 -12.56 -5.73
C LEU A 6 8.67 -13.05 -4.74
N PHE A 7 9.61 -12.17 -4.39
CA PHE A 7 10.53 -12.44 -3.29
C PHE A 7 9.75 -12.44 -1.97
N SER A 8 10.14 -13.29 -1.02
CA SER A 8 9.61 -13.24 0.34
C SER A 8 9.95 -11.89 0.98
N VAL A 9 9.02 -11.36 1.77
CA VAL A 9 9.23 -10.14 2.55
C VAL A 9 9.31 -10.52 4.02
N ASN A 10 10.53 -10.45 4.57
CA ASN A 10 10.85 -10.61 5.99
C ASN A 10 12.04 -9.68 6.31
N PRO A 11 12.40 -9.47 7.58
CA PRO A 11 13.48 -8.54 7.94
C PRO A 11 14.79 -8.82 7.19
N VAL A 12 15.22 -10.08 7.12
CA VAL A 12 16.45 -10.49 6.43
C VAL A 12 16.40 -10.13 4.94
N THR A 13 15.31 -10.42 4.24
CA THR A 13 15.21 -10.09 2.81
C THR A 13 15.06 -8.59 2.58
N ALA A 14 14.38 -7.86 3.47
CA ALA A 14 14.23 -6.41 3.37
C ALA A 14 15.56 -5.67 3.48
N GLU A 15 16.49 -6.16 4.31
CA GLU A 15 17.81 -5.58 4.48
C GLU A 15 18.79 -5.95 3.36
N ASN A 16 18.69 -7.16 2.83
CA ASN A 16 19.73 -7.73 1.96
C ASN A 16 19.36 -7.76 0.46
N VAL A 17 18.08 -7.67 0.10
CA VAL A 17 17.64 -7.70 -1.30
C VAL A 17 17.52 -6.28 -1.84
N PRO A 18 18.42 -5.84 -2.73
CA PRO A 18 18.35 -4.51 -3.30
C PRO A 18 17.04 -4.33 -4.08
N ASN A 19 16.40 -3.20 -3.86
CA ASN A 19 15.15 -2.82 -4.51
C ASN A 19 14.02 -3.84 -4.29
N LEU A 20 13.99 -4.56 -3.16
CA LEU A 20 13.01 -5.63 -2.88
C LEU A 20 11.57 -5.20 -3.25
N PHE A 21 11.09 -4.10 -2.68
CA PHE A 21 9.72 -3.63 -2.89
C PHE A 21 9.45 -3.12 -4.32
N ALA A 22 10.47 -2.57 -4.98
CA ALA A 22 10.36 -2.10 -6.36
C ALA A 22 10.44 -3.24 -7.39
N ARG A 23 11.03 -4.38 -7.00
CA ARG A 23 11.13 -5.59 -7.82
C ARG A 23 9.95 -6.53 -7.64
N ASN A 24 9.26 -6.48 -6.50
CA ASN A 24 8.09 -7.29 -6.27
C ASN A 24 6.86 -6.79 -7.06
N GLU A 25 6.00 -7.74 -7.43
CA GLU A 25 4.66 -7.45 -7.95
C GLU A 25 3.89 -6.62 -6.95
N ARG A 26 3.20 -5.57 -7.43
CA ARG A 26 2.54 -4.61 -6.55
C ARG A 26 1.36 -3.89 -7.21
N VAL A 27 0.47 -3.39 -6.37
CA VAL A 27 -0.63 -2.51 -6.76
C VAL A 27 -0.44 -1.18 -6.04
N ALA A 28 -0.18 -0.12 -6.80
CA ALA A 28 -0.11 1.24 -6.28
C ALA A 28 -1.47 1.92 -6.47
N CYS A 29 -2.04 2.43 -5.37
CA CYS A 29 -3.26 3.22 -5.35
C CYS A 29 -2.90 4.65 -4.95
N LEU A 30 -3.33 5.63 -5.74
CA LEU A 30 -3.09 7.04 -5.51
C LEU A 30 -4.42 7.68 -5.12
N PHE A 31 -4.42 8.43 -4.02
CA PHE A 31 -5.61 9.07 -3.47
C PHE A 31 -5.35 10.55 -3.26
N ASP A 32 -6.33 11.37 -3.60
CA ASP A 32 -6.41 12.74 -3.13
C ASP A 32 -7.00 12.74 -1.72
N THR A 33 -6.33 13.43 -0.79
CA THR A 33 -6.75 13.51 0.62
C THR A 33 -6.68 14.96 1.09
N GLU A 34 -7.33 15.26 2.22
CA GLU A 34 -7.22 16.58 2.87
C GLU A 34 -5.77 16.95 3.26
N ALA A 35 -4.90 15.95 3.46
CA ALA A 35 -3.49 16.15 3.77
C ALA A 35 -2.60 16.19 2.50
N GLY A 36 -3.20 16.25 1.32
CA GLY A 36 -2.54 16.19 0.02
C GLY A 36 -2.53 14.78 -0.61
N PRO A 37 -1.80 14.59 -1.73
CA PRO A 37 -1.79 13.32 -2.45
C PRO A 37 -1.10 12.21 -1.63
N MET A 38 -1.76 11.07 -1.49
CA MET A 38 -1.27 9.88 -0.78
C MET A 38 -1.08 8.72 -1.75
N ALA A 39 0.02 7.98 -1.62
CA ALA A 39 0.18 6.69 -2.27
C ALA A 39 0.11 5.55 -1.24
N MET A 40 -0.77 4.59 -1.48
CA MET A 40 -0.82 3.32 -0.75
C MET A 40 -0.43 2.20 -1.71
N VAL A 41 0.73 1.58 -1.48
CA VAL A 41 1.28 0.55 -2.35
C VAL A 41 1.23 -0.80 -1.65
N LEU A 42 0.43 -1.71 -2.20
CA LEU A 42 0.28 -3.08 -1.76
C LEU A 42 1.30 -3.96 -2.49
N VAL A 43 2.29 -4.49 -1.78
CA VAL A 43 3.42 -5.23 -2.36
C VAL A 43 3.29 -6.72 -2.05
N GLY A 44 3.08 -7.53 -3.09
CA GLY A 44 2.97 -8.98 -2.96
C GLY A 44 4.30 -9.63 -2.58
N ALA A 45 4.22 -10.86 -2.06
CA ALA A 45 5.38 -11.69 -1.70
C ALA A 45 5.16 -13.16 -2.12
N MET A 46 6.20 -13.99 -1.98
CA MET A 46 6.18 -15.41 -2.34
C MET A 46 4.99 -16.15 -1.69
N ILE A 47 4.27 -16.99 -2.45
CA ILE A 47 3.09 -17.79 -2.02
C ILE A 47 1.78 -16.97 -1.85
N VAL A 48 1.88 -15.64 -1.83
CA VAL A 48 0.98 -14.80 -1.03
C VAL A 48 0.56 -13.51 -1.75
N GLY A 49 1.02 -13.33 -2.99
CA GLY A 49 0.95 -12.06 -3.75
C GLY A 49 -0.42 -11.61 -4.28
N SER A 50 -1.53 -12.21 -3.83
CA SER A 50 -2.85 -11.78 -4.31
C SER A 50 -3.29 -10.49 -3.63
N VAL A 51 -3.57 -9.47 -4.43
CA VAL A 51 -4.07 -8.17 -3.99
C VAL A 51 -5.47 -7.98 -4.51
N GLU A 52 -6.39 -7.70 -3.60
CA GLU A 52 -7.80 -7.45 -3.87
C GLU A 52 -8.19 -6.07 -3.35
N THR A 53 -8.95 -5.33 -4.15
CA THR A 53 -9.50 -4.02 -3.79
C THR A 53 -11.01 -4.12 -3.74
N THR A 54 -11.66 -3.30 -2.90
CA THR A 54 -13.11 -3.39 -2.69
C THR A 54 -13.92 -2.98 -3.92
N TRP A 55 -13.33 -2.26 -4.86
CA TRP A 55 -14.00 -1.77 -6.08
C TRP A 55 -13.67 -2.57 -7.34
N ALA A 56 -12.44 -3.08 -7.49
CA ALA A 56 -12.00 -3.79 -8.70
C ALA A 56 -11.81 -5.30 -8.50
N GLY A 57 -12.10 -5.83 -7.31
CA GLY A 57 -11.89 -7.22 -6.98
C GLY A 57 -10.40 -7.59 -7.03
N VAL A 58 -10.07 -8.78 -7.52
CA VAL A 58 -8.69 -9.28 -7.59
C VAL A 58 -7.91 -8.54 -8.68
N VAL A 59 -6.95 -7.72 -8.27
CA VAL A 59 -6.10 -6.93 -9.17
C VAL A 59 -4.80 -7.65 -9.50
N ALA A 60 -4.22 -8.37 -8.52
CA ALA A 60 -3.03 -9.19 -8.69
C ALA A 60 -3.30 -10.64 -8.19
N PRO A 61 -2.73 -11.67 -8.84
CA PRO A 61 -1.83 -11.62 -10.00
C PRO A 61 -2.56 -11.20 -11.29
N ASN A 62 -1.82 -10.67 -12.28
CA ASN A 62 -2.38 -10.23 -13.57
C ASN A 62 -1.45 -10.56 -14.76
N SER A 63 -1.83 -10.12 -15.95
CA SER A 63 -1.28 -10.40 -17.29
C SER A 63 0.20 -10.06 -17.54
N GLY A 64 0.99 -9.79 -16.50
CA GLY A 64 2.43 -9.54 -16.60
C GLY A 64 2.80 -8.20 -17.26
N LYS A 65 1.81 -7.35 -17.57
CA LYS A 65 1.99 -6.00 -18.10
C LYS A 65 1.59 -4.96 -17.06
N VAL A 66 2.18 -3.77 -17.14
CA VAL A 66 1.73 -2.63 -16.33
C VAL A 66 0.30 -2.28 -16.75
N MET A 67 -0.60 -2.19 -15.77
CA MET A 67 -1.99 -1.80 -15.97
C MET A 67 -2.29 -0.59 -15.09
N GLN A 68 -2.97 0.40 -15.67
CA GLN A 68 -3.34 1.64 -15.01
C GLN A 68 -4.83 1.90 -15.21
N TRP A 69 -5.48 2.35 -14.15
CA TRP A 69 -6.85 2.83 -14.16
C TRP A 69 -6.87 4.22 -13.55
N GLN A 70 -7.73 5.08 -14.09
CA GLN A 70 -7.96 6.44 -13.59
C GLN A 70 -9.42 6.54 -13.19
N TYR A 71 -9.67 7.09 -12.01
CA TYR A 71 -11.00 7.22 -11.41
C TYR A 71 -11.22 8.69 -11.07
N HIS A 72 -12.14 9.35 -11.78
CA HIS A 72 -12.40 10.79 -11.66
C HIS A 72 -13.89 11.08 -11.86
N GLY A 73 -14.36 12.23 -11.36
CA GLY A 73 -15.76 12.64 -11.51
C GLY A 73 -16.70 11.62 -10.88
N ASP A 74 -17.73 11.21 -11.64
CA ASP A 74 -18.76 10.28 -11.18
C ASP A 74 -18.23 8.86 -10.93
N ASP A 75 -17.09 8.49 -11.53
CA ASP A 75 -16.44 7.19 -11.35
C ASP A 75 -15.40 7.19 -10.21
N ALA A 76 -15.28 8.29 -9.46
CA ALA A 76 -14.30 8.41 -8.39
C ALA A 76 -14.60 7.43 -7.24
N VAL A 77 -13.60 6.61 -6.87
CA VAL A 77 -13.69 5.73 -5.71
C VAL A 77 -13.31 6.51 -4.45
N THR A 78 -14.28 6.75 -3.58
CA THR A 78 -14.09 7.54 -2.35
C THR A 78 -14.14 6.66 -1.10
N PHE A 79 -13.35 7.01 -0.09
CA PHE A 79 -13.28 6.29 1.18
C PHE A 79 -13.38 7.25 2.37
N GLU A 80 -14.12 6.84 3.39
CA GLU A 80 -14.02 7.45 4.70
C GLU A 80 -12.77 6.95 5.44
N LYS A 81 -12.29 7.75 6.40
CA LYS A 81 -11.14 7.36 7.22
C LYS A 81 -11.42 6.05 7.97
N GLY A 82 -10.59 5.05 7.73
CA GLY A 82 -10.70 3.73 8.36
C GLY A 82 -11.60 2.75 7.60
N GLN A 83 -12.22 3.18 6.50
CA GLN A 83 -12.95 2.29 5.61
C GLN A 83 -11.98 1.31 4.92
N GLU A 84 -12.41 0.07 4.76
CA GLU A 84 -11.63 -0.94 4.04
C GLU A 84 -11.50 -0.57 2.56
N MET A 85 -10.26 -0.46 2.08
CA MET A 85 -9.95 -0.22 0.66
C MET A 85 -9.57 -1.51 -0.08
N GLY A 86 -9.03 -2.50 0.63
CA GLY A 86 -8.51 -3.71 0.02
C GLY A 86 -7.78 -4.57 1.03
N ARG A 87 -7.36 -5.73 0.57
CA ARG A 87 -6.75 -6.77 1.41
C ARG A 87 -5.74 -7.60 0.62
N PHE A 88 -4.87 -8.24 1.38
CA PHE A 88 -4.12 -9.39 0.90
C PHE A 88 -4.90 -10.65 1.27
N ARG A 89 -4.99 -11.62 0.36
CA ARG A 89 -5.63 -12.91 0.69
C ARG A 89 -4.79 -13.74 1.65
N LEU A 90 -3.46 -13.56 1.63
CA LEU A 90 -2.53 -14.10 2.61
C LEU A 90 -1.40 -13.06 2.74
N GLY A 91 -1.03 -12.69 3.97
CA GLY A 91 -0.44 -11.37 4.30
C GLY A 91 0.79 -10.91 3.50
N SER A 92 1.04 -9.60 3.44
CA SER A 92 2.24 -9.03 2.80
C SER A 92 2.61 -7.66 3.38
N THR A 93 3.01 -6.67 2.55
CA THR A 93 3.51 -5.36 2.98
C THR A 93 2.78 -4.21 2.30
N VAL A 94 2.47 -3.17 3.09
CA VAL A 94 2.02 -1.87 2.58
C VAL A 94 3.15 -0.88 2.71
N VAL A 95 3.42 -0.15 1.63
CA VAL A 95 4.24 1.07 1.65
C VAL A 95 3.29 2.26 1.54
N LEU A 96 3.27 3.10 2.58
CA LEU A 96 2.46 4.32 2.63
C LEU A 96 3.36 5.54 2.40
N VAL A 97 3.01 6.37 1.42
CA VAL A 97 3.74 7.59 1.08
C VAL A 97 2.81 8.77 1.20
N MET A 98 3.25 9.77 1.97
CA MET A 98 2.53 11.01 2.22
C MET A 98 3.42 12.20 1.86
N PRO A 99 2.86 13.38 1.55
CA PRO A 99 3.66 14.57 1.29
C PRO A 99 4.52 14.92 2.50
N LYS A 100 5.70 15.50 2.25
CA LYS A 100 6.62 15.91 3.32
C LYS A 100 5.91 16.90 4.26
N GLY A 101 5.90 16.57 5.55
CA GLY A 101 5.27 17.40 6.58
C GLY A 101 3.76 17.24 6.72
N ALA A 102 3.10 16.40 5.92
CA ALA A 102 1.66 16.14 6.02
C ALA A 102 1.28 15.31 7.26
N VAL A 103 2.24 14.60 7.87
CA VAL A 103 1.99 13.73 9.02
C VAL A 103 3.00 14.00 10.11
N LYS A 104 2.50 14.20 11.34
CA LYS A 104 3.29 14.08 12.57
C LYS A 104 3.22 12.63 13.05
N TRP A 105 4.25 11.85 12.73
CA TRP A 105 4.37 10.45 13.13
C TRP A 105 4.50 10.31 14.64
N GLN A 106 3.93 9.24 15.21
CA GLN A 106 4.13 8.97 16.63
C GLN A 106 5.57 8.46 16.87
N PRO A 107 6.27 8.94 17.91
CA PRO A 107 7.66 8.55 18.18
C PRO A 107 7.86 7.05 18.43
N ASN A 108 6.81 6.35 18.86
CA ASN A 108 6.82 4.92 19.10
C ASN A 108 6.60 4.08 17.84
N GLN A 109 6.36 4.68 16.66
CA GLN A 109 6.33 3.94 15.39
C GLN A 109 7.76 3.78 14.89
N VAL A 110 8.39 2.70 15.35
CA VAL A 110 9.77 2.31 15.05
C VAL A 110 9.79 1.01 14.26
N ALA A 111 10.94 0.70 13.65
CA ALA A 111 11.12 -0.57 12.94
C ALA A 111 10.80 -1.77 13.85
N GLU A 112 10.30 -2.85 13.26
CA GLU A 112 9.97 -4.14 13.92
C GLU A 112 8.84 -4.10 14.95
N LYS A 113 8.28 -2.92 15.24
CA LYS A 113 7.11 -2.84 16.12
C LYS A 113 5.91 -3.56 15.51
N THR A 114 5.27 -4.40 16.31
CA THR A 114 3.94 -4.96 15.99
C THR A 114 2.90 -3.86 15.95
N VAL A 115 2.20 -3.77 14.82
CA VAL A 115 1.15 -2.79 14.57
C VAL A 115 -0.22 -3.41 14.88
N GLN A 116 -1.12 -2.65 15.50
CA GLN A 116 -2.49 -3.12 15.78
C GLN A 116 -3.52 -2.41 14.92
N LEU A 117 -4.60 -3.11 14.57
CA LEU A 117 -5.72 -2.49 13.86
C LEU A 117 -6.33 -1.37 14.72
N GLY A 118 -6.53 -0.20 14.13
CA GLY A 118 -7.03 0.98 14.82
C GLY A 118 -5.94 1.77 15.57
N GLU A 119 -4.72 1.25 15.65
CA GLU A 119 -3.59 1.99 16.21
C GLU A 119 -3.24 3.19 15.32
N ALA A 120 -3.16 4.37 15.92
CA ALA A 120 -2.75 5.56 15.20
C ALA A 120 -1.24 5.53 14.91
N PHE A 121 -0.87 5.61 13.63
CA PHE A 121 0.53 5.78 13.21
C PHE A 121 1.03 7.22 13.37
N GLY A 122 0.13 8.18 13.28
CA GLY A 122 0.45 9.60 13.32
C GLY A 122 -0.80 10.45 13.30
N LYS A 123 -0.61 11.76 13.36
CA LYS A 123 -1.66 12.76 13.18
C LYS A 123 -1.42 13.52 11.89
N LEU A 124 -2.47 13.72 11.11
CA LEU A 124 -2.39 14.55 9.91
C LEU A 124 -2.23 16.02 10.32
N ASN A 125 -1.36 16.73 9.62
CA ASN A 125 -1.25 18.18 9.70
C ASN A 125 -2.17 18.75 8.62
N VAL A 126 -3.46 18.83 8.93
CA VAL A 126 -4.45 19.46 8.04
C VAL A 126 -4.26 20.98 8.18
N LYS A 127 -4.16 21.68 7.05
CA LYS A 127 -4.14 23.15 7.02
C LYS A 127 -5.54 23.71 7.18
#